data_AF-A0A2P1QUF9-F1
#
_entry.id   AF-A0A2P1QUF9-F1
#
_cell.length_a   1.000
_cell.length_b   1.000
_cell.length_c   1.000
_cell.angle_alpha   90.00
_cell.angle_beta   90.00
_cell.angle_gamma   90.00
#
_symmetry.space_group_name_H-M   'P 1'
#
loop_
_entity.id
_entity.type
_entity.pdbx_description
1 polymer ?
#
loop_
_entity_poly.entity_id
_entity_poly.type
_entity_poly.pdbx_seq_one_letter_code
_entity_poly.pdbx_strand_id
1 'polypeptide(L)'
;MKAIRFFMKDNPYGGFMALPGEVAGKSASDIQKILGLPKVPIYRMDVEIPAGTQLIYGKVGPQPGWGLPGYGGNQIYLKDRIPMLNYKVLTTERLPY
;
A
#
# COMPACT_ATOMS: atom_id res chain seq x y z
N MET A 1 -4.52 -9.29 -11.14
CA MET A 1 -3.81 -9.47 -9.85
C MET A 1 -4.49 -8.61 -8.79
N LYS A 2 -4.54 -9.03 -7.52
CA LYS A 2 -5.06 -8.20 -6.42
C LYS A 2 -3.91 -7.60 -5.62
N ALA A 3 -4.03 -6.32 -5.26
CA ALA A 3 -3.14 -5.62 -4.35
C ALA A 3 -3.96 -4.81 -3.35
N ILE A 4 -3.33 -4.39 -2.26
CA ILE A 4 -3.96 -3.54 -1.25
C ILE A 4 -3.19 -2.23 -1.17
N ARG A 5 -3.92 -1.13 -1.31
CA ARG A 5 -3.40 0.21 -1.14
C ARG A 5 -3.78 0.74 0.24
N PHE A 6 -2.81 1.34 0.91
CA PHE A 6 -2.98 2.04 2.17
C PHE A 6 -2.64 3.51 1.98
N PHE A 7 -3.48 4.40 2.49
CA PHE A 7 -3.32 5.83 2.24
C PHE A 7 -3.87 6.69 3.38
N MET A 8 -3.49 7.98 3.33
CA MET A 8 -4.00 9.06 4.16
C MET A 8 -5.03 9.87 3.38
N LYS A 9 -5.85 10.67 4.07
CA LYS A 9 -6.90 11.50 3.47
C LYS A 9 -6.39 12.34 2.28
N ASP A 10 -5.16 12.83 2.36
CA ASP A 10 -4.61 13.80 1.41
C ASP A 10 -3.75 13.16 0.30
N ASN A 11 -3.74 11.83 0.16
CA ASN A 11 -2.97 11.13 -0.88
C ASN A 11 -3.85 10.22 -1.76
N PRO A 12 -4.68 10.78 -2.66
CA PRO A 12 -5.71 10.02 -3.35
C PRO A 12 -5.21 9.15 -4.51
N TYR A 13 -4.03 9.36 -5.11
CA TYR A 13 -3.60 8.62 -6.31
C TYR A 13 -2.10 8.26 -6.34
N GLY A 14 -1.77 6.96 -6.42
CA GLY A 14 -0.39 6.41 -6.36
C GLY A 14 0.25 6.48 -4.95
N GLY A 15 1.30 5.76 -4.58
CA GLY A 15 2.26 5.06 -5.43
C GLY A 15 2.72 3.69 -4.95
N PHE A 16 2.41 3.25 -3.72
CA PHE A 16 2.87 1.94 -3.23
C PHE A 16 1.71 1.11 -2.65
N MET A 17 1.72 -0.18 -2.96
CA MET A 17 0.72 -1.17 -2.55
C MET A 17 1.43 -2.42 -2.02
N ALA A 18 0.72 -3.25 -1.26
CA ALA A 18 1.21 -4.56 -0.84
C ALA A 18 0.41 -5.70 -1.47
N LEU A 19 0.99 -6.89 -1.53
CA LEU A 19 0.21 -8.10 -1.73
C LEU A 19 -0.69 -8.36 -0.51
N PRO A 20 -1.92 -8.88 -0.70
CA PRO A 20 -2.82 -9.16 0.43
C PRO A 20 -2.20 -10.04 1.52
N GLY A 21 -1.42 -11.06 1.14
CA GLY A 21 -0.78 -11.96 2.09
C GLY A 21 0.32 -11.32 2.93
N GLU A 22 0.93 -10.23 2.47
CA GLU A 22 2.03 -9.56 3.20
C GLU A 22 1.52 -8.66 4.33
N VAL A 23 0.26 -8.25 4.26
CA VAL A 23 -0.38 -7.35 5.22
C VAL A 23 -1.55 -7.99 5.97
N ALA A 24 -1.86 -9.26 5.70
CA ALA A 24 -2.92 -9.98 6.38
C ALA A 24 -2.66 -10.06 7.89
N GLY A 25 -3.64 -9.64 8.69
CA GLY A 25 -3.56 -9.62 10.16
C GLY A 25 -2.53 -8.65 10.73
N LYS A 26 -1.98 -7.74 9.93
CA LYS A 26 -1.04 -6.70 10.39
C LYS A 26 -1.79 -5.50 10.92
N SER A 27 -1.26 -4.91 11.99
CA SER A 27 -1.74 -3.63 12.51
C SER A 27 -1.39 -2.50 11.54
N ALA A 28 -2.08 -1.35 11.65
CA ALA A 28 -1.77 -0.19 10.81
C ALA A 28 -0.33 0.33 11.01
N SER A 29 0.23 0.22 12.22
CA SER A 29 1.62 0.60 12.51
C SER A 29 2.63 -0.38 11.91
N ASP A 30 2.30 -1.67 11.84
CA ASP A 30 3.10 -2.65 11.10
C ASP A 30 3.03 -2.37 9.60
N ILE A 31 1.85 -2.08 9.07
CA ILE A 31 1.65 -1.72 7.65
C ILE A 31 2.47 -0.47 7.30
N GLN A 32 2.51 0.54 8.18
CA GLN A 32 3.37 1.71 8.00
C GLN A 32 4.83 1.29 7.79
N LYS A 33 5.37 0.39 8.61
CA LYS A 33 6.76 -0.06 8.51
C LYS A 33 7.00 -0.97 7.30
N ILE A 34 6.05 -1.86 7.00
CA ILE A 34 6.11 -2.76 5.83
C ILE A 34 6.24 -1.94 4.54
N LEU A 35 5.42 -0.90 4.41
CA LEU A 35 5.34 -0.07 3.22
C LEU A 35 6.24 1.17 3.26
N GLY A 36 6.98 1.40 4.35
CA GLY A 36 7.80 2.60 4.53
C GLY A 36 6.97 3.88 4.38
N LEU A 37 5.85 3.97 5.08
CA LEU A 37 4.97 5.14 5.01
C LEU A 37 5.39 6.21 6.04
N PRO A 38 5.32 7.50 5.69
CA PRO A 38 5.68 8.59 6.61
C PRO A 38 4.73 8.73 7.80
N LYS A 39 3.50 8.18 7.69
CA LYS A 39 2.47 8.20 8.73
C LYS A 39 1.72 6.88 8.74
N VAL A 40 1.14 6.53 9.89
CA VAL A 40 0.24 5.37 10.02
C VAL A 40 -0.97 5.58 9.10
N PRO A 41 -1.22 4.67 8.13
CA PRO A 41 -2.34 4.80 7.21
C PRO A 41 -3.66 4.60 7.95
N ILE A 42 -4.71 5.30 7.49
CA ILE A 42 -6.05 5.22 8.08
C ILE A 42 -7.11 4.68 7.12
N TYR A 43 -6.78 4.62 5.82
CA TYR A 43 -7.64 4.08 4.78
C TYR A 43 -7.01 2.88 4.09
N ARG A 44 -7.87 1.97 3.62
CA ARG A 44 -7.52 0.79 2.84
C ARG A 44 -8.42 0.69 1.60
N MET A 45 -7.81 0.25 0.51
CA MET A 45 -8.48 0.06 -0.77
C MET A 45 -7.92 -1.18 -1.45
N ASP A 46 -8.82 -2.04 -1.92
CA ASP A 46 -8.42 -3.17 -2.74
C ASP A 46 -8.27 -2.71 -4.18
N VAL A 47 -7.17 -3.13 -4.81
CA VAL A 47 -6.81 -2.72 -6.17
C VAL A 47 -6.74 -3.94 -7.05
N GLU A 48 -7.59 -3.96 -8.08
CA GLU A 48 -7.59 -5.00 -9.12
C GLU A 48 -6.70 -4.57 -10.27
N ILE A 49 -5.46 -5.04 -10.30
CA ILE A 49 -4.48 -4.74 -11.34
C ILE A 49 -4.80 -5.61 -12.57
N PRO A 50 -5.16 -5.02 -13.73
CA PRO A 50 -5.42 -5.76 -14.96
C PRO A 50 -4.21 -6.55 -15.45
N ALA A 51 -4.44 -7.64 -16.16
CA ALA A 51 -3.37 -8.37 -16.84
C ALA A 51 -2.67 -7.44 -17.86
N GLY A 52 -1.35 -7.62 -18.02
CA GLY A 52 -0.53 -6.78 -18.91
C GLY A 52 -0.09 -5.44 -18.30
N THR A 53 -0.58 -5.06 -17.11
CA THR A 53 -0.11 -3.85 -16.41
C THR A 53 1.35 -4.02 -15.98
N GLN A 54 2.21 -3.09 -16.35
CA GLN A 54 3.59 -3.06 -15.88
C GLN A 54 3.66 -2.56 -14.44
N LEU A 55 4.40 -3.29 -13.61
CA LEU A 55 4.64 -2.95 -12.22
C LEU A 55 6.09 -3.23 -11.82
N ILE A 56 6.52 -2.61 -10.73
CA ILE A 56 7.73 -2.94 -10.00
C ILE A 56 7.30 -3.60 -8.70
N TYR A 57 7.89 -4.74 -8.40
CA TYR A 57 7.78 -5.38 -7.09
C TYR A 57 9.17 -5.43 -6.47
N GLY A 58 9.32 -4.88 -5.27
CA GLY A 58 10.63 -4.81 -4.64
C GLY A 58 10.55 -4.45 -3.17
N LYS A 59 11.69 -4.55 -2.49
CA LYS A 59 11.80 -4.31 -1.05
C LYS A 59 11.92 -2.82 -0.74
N VAL A 60 11.22 -2.38 0.30
CA VAL A 60 11.33 -1.03 0.84
C VAL A 60 12.72 -0.86 1.48
N GLY A 61 13.47 0.13 1.02
CA GLY A 61 14.76 0.50 1.63
C GLY A 61 14.59 1.21 2.98
N PRO A 62 15.68 1.39 3.75
CA PRO A 62 15.64 2.12 5.01
C PRO A 62 15.07 3.54 4.87
N GLN A 63 14.19 3.92 5.80
CA GLN A 63 13.57 5.25 5.92
C GLN A 63 13.59 5.70 7.39
N PRO A 64 14.77 6.05 7.97
CA PRO A 64 14.87 6.37 9.40
C PRO A 64 13.93 7.51 9.85
N GLY A 65 13.77 8.53 9.01
CA GLY A 65 12.86 9.67 9.28
C GLY A 65 11.38 9.31 9.32
N TRP A 66 11.00 8.11 8.90
CA TRP A 66 9.62 7.60 8.91
C TRP A 66 9.42 6.47 9.93
N GLY A 67 10.38 6.27 10.84
CA GLY A 67 10.34 5.22 11.85
C GLY A 67 10.70 3.82 11.32
N LEU A 68 11.40 3.75 10.19
CA LEU A 68 11.86 2.51 9.57
C LEU A 68 13.41 2.54 9.40
N PRO A 69 14.20 2.28 10.45
CA PRO A 69 15.66 2.39 10.38
C PRO A 69 16.34 1.28 9.55
N GLY A 70 15.64 0.18 9.25
CA GLY A 70 16.12 -0.93 8.41
C GLY A 70 15.23 -1.13 7.18
N TYR A 71 15.44 -2.22 6.43
CA TYR A 71 14.56 -2.54 5.30
C TYR A 71 13.14 -2.86 5.77
N GLY A 72 12.15 -2.41 4.99
CA GLY A 72 10.74 -2.76 5.17
C GLY A 72 10.38 -4.08 4.48
N GLY A 73 9.08 -4.23 4.18
CA GLY A 73 8.53 -5.34 3.41
C GLY A 73 8.65 -5.11 1.90
N ASN A 74 7.93 -5.91 1.12
CA ASN A 74 7.84 -5.67 -0.31
C ASN A 74 6.69 -4.69 -0.63
N GLN A 75 6.87 -3.98 -1.73
CA GLN A 75 5.91 -3.03 -2.27
C GLN A 75 5.76 -3.21 -3.77
N ILE A 76 4.56 -2.93 -4.24
CA ILE A 76 4.17 -2.86 -5.64
C ILE A 76 4.04 -1.38 -6.01
N TYR A 77 4.75 -0.97 -7.06
CA TYR A 77 4.59 0.32 -7.73
C TYR A 77 4.11 0.08 -9.16
N LEU A 78 2.99 0.68 -9.56
CA LEU A 78 2.52 0.57 -10.94
C LEU A 78 3.30 1.54 -11.83
N LYS A 79 3.88 1.04 -12.92
CA LYS A 79 4.49 1.91 -13.95
C LYS A 79 3.41 2.54 -14.83
N ASP A 80 2.32 1.81 -15.04
CA ASP A 80 1.19 2.26 -15.85
C ASP A 80 0.07 2.83 -14.97
N ARG A 81 -0.70 3.78 -15.53
CA ARG A 81 -1.97 4.19 -14.92
C ARG A 81 -3.04 3.15 -15.26
N ILE A 82 -3.81 2.73 -14.27
CA ILE A 82 -4.97 1.86 -14.45
C ILE A 82 -6.26 2.65 -14.19
N PRO A 83 -7.41 2.22 -14.75
CA PRO A 83 -8.67 2.93 -14.57
C PRO A 83 -9.11 3.06 -13.11
N MET A 84 -9.81 4.13 -12.77
CA MET A 84 -10.24 4.40 -11.39
C MET A 84 -11.19 3.32 -10.83
N LEU A 85 -11.96 2.66 -11.68
CA LEU A 85 -12.84 1.55 -11.28
C LEU A 85 -12.08 0.36 -10.69
N ASN A 86 -10.78 0.25 -10.96
CA ASN A 86 -9.93 -0.81 -10.41
C ASN A 86 -9.56 -0.58 -8.94
N TYR A 87 -9.83 0.61 -8.41
CA TYR A 87 -9.55 1.02 -7.04
C TYR A 87 -10.83 0.94 -6.20
N LYS A 88 -11.12 -0.24 -5.64
CA LYS A 88 -12.33 -0.50 -4.86
C LYS A 88 -12.08 -0.07 -3.42
N VAL A 89 -12.62 1.09 -3.05
CA VAL A 89 -12.63 1.56 -1.65
C VAL A 89 -13.43 0.54 -0.84
N LEU A 90 -12.75 -0.21 0.02
CA LEU A 90 -13.42 -1.17 0.89
C LEU A 90 -13.90 -0.52 2.19
N THR A 91 -13.25 0.55 2.66
CA THR A 91 -13.68 1.26 3.88
C THR A 91 -13.46 2.77 3.75
N THR A 92 -14.53 3.55 3.95
CA THR A 92 -14.44 4.94 4.46
C THR A 92 -14.23 4.98 5.96
N GLU A 93 -14.37 3.82 6.61
CA GLU A 93 -14.19 3.62 8.03
C GLU A 93 -12.71 3.38 8.37
N ARG A 94 -12.30 4.01 9.48
CA ARG A 94 -11.01 3.84 10.14
C ARG A 94 -10.70 2.34 10.23
N LEU A 95 -9.50 1.92 9.80
CA LEU A 95 -9.06 0.52 9.91
C LEU A 95 -9.53 -0.09 11.23
N PRO A 96 -10.42 -1.10 11.22
CA PRO A 96 -10.89 -1.74 12.43
C PRO A 96 -9.70 -2.51 13.00
N TYR A 97 -9.23 -2.07 14.17
CA TYR A 97 -8.31 -2.86 14.98
C TYR A 97 -9.11 -3.93 15.71
#